data_AF-A0A8H7W791-F1
#
_entry.id   AF-A0A8H7W791-F1
#
_cell.length_a   1.000
_cell.length_b   1.000
_cell.length_c   1.000
_cell.angle_alpha   90.00
_cell.angle_beta   90.00
_cell.angle_gamma   90.00
#
_symmetry.space_group_name_H-M   'P 1'
#
loop_
_entity.id
_entity.type
_entity.pdbx_description
1 polymer ?
#
loop_
_entity_poly.entity_id
_entity_poly.type
_entity_poly.pdbx_seq_one_letter_code
_entity_poly.pdbx_strand_id
1 'polypeptide(L)'
;MDDFYQSTICTDCLPQGLLSKIYNSIPIPPAILATLLLGPLLIFLTAQLLLIGAPPHNENDKDNSSWMIPFQPVPWRILASFFRVPERSEERHEKASEDLNSCNRSLLIEPGMTAMIHTITQNLERNIPQMISFINTPIDLQPWEQHAQAQFISSSETELNLHSLIRDMTGHAMVPVLFGHTLLEKYSDILHDLYDMEAGRNYLLKKLPPWTPWPGVVQAHMARFKVLQCMDEYQKALDSMVTGMGADASWGDLEDVSEMIMNRNAIYREHGLEVKERADVTILYSLVTIPTLLIFWQIFHILSTPKLLSRLRNELAPYANITKPFSIGAIFEAPKMALTREALAEKCPLLRSTYLETLRLVDHAGLVSREFKDGGSPKEEITFPETFDPVRFLEATRGKMTSHESSDNEYISEESILFTEQVVLAVVASILVFWDFEPAEKGSGWKIPGKQWSAGIAVPVNDFRVRVRRRKFEWDA
;
A
#
# COMPACT_ATOMS: atom_id res chain seq x y z
N MET A 1 8.90 26.14 -71.40
CA MET A 1 9.22 25.19 -72.47
C MET A 1 9.81 23.96 -71.81
N ASP A 2 8.90 23.11 -71.31
CA ASP A 2 8.74 21.69 -71.65
C ASP A 2 9.99 20.82 -71.79
N ASP A 3 10.19 19.94 -70.80
CA ASP A 3 9.97 18.48 -70.90
C ASP A 3 10.91 17.75 -69.91
N PHE A 4 10.43 17.14 -68.82
CA PHE A 4 9.76 15.83 -68.70
C PHE A 4 10.59 14.63 -69.25
N TYR A 5 11.10 13.82 -68.30
CA TYR A 5 11.57 12.44 -68.40
C TYR A 5 12.81 12.11 -69.26
N GLN A 6 13.90 11.75 -68.56
CA GLN A 6 14.53 10.45 -68.78
C GLN A 6 15.27 9.97 -67.52
N SER A 7 14.80 8.85 -66.98
CA SER A 7 15.49 8.08 -65.95
C SER A 7 16.60 7.25 -66.59
N THR A 8 17.82 7.39 -66.07
CA THR A 8 18.85 6.35 -66.20
C THR A 8 19.17 5.90 -64.78
N ILE A 9 18.51 4.82 -64.39
CA ILE A 9 18.80 4.05 -63.19
C ILE A 9 20.15 3.36 -63.45
N CYS A 10 21.21 3.84 -62.78
CA CYS A 10 22.44 3.08 -62.60
C CYS A 10 22.41 2.48 -61.19
N THR A 11 21.97 1.22 -61.09
CA THR A 11 21.95 0.41 -59.86
C THR A 11 23.32 -0.15 -59.54
N ASP A 12 24.35 0.68 -59.41
CA ASP A 12 25.66 0.24 -58.90
C ASP A 12 26.37 1.42 -58.24
N CYS A 13 26.06 1.67 -56.96
CA CYS A 13 26.92 2.33 -55.96
C CYS A 13 26.08 2.71 -54.73
N LEU A 14 25.69 1.74 -53.89
CA LEU A 14 25.25 2.04 -52.52
C LEU A 14 26.49 2.19 -51.61
N PRO A 15 26.67 3.30 -50.87
CA PRO A 15 27.80 3.46 -49.99
C PRO A 15 27.69 2.49 -48.81
N GLN A 16 28.68 1.61 -48.69
CA GLN A 16 28.83 0.67 -47.58
C GLN A 16 28.98 1.44 -46.25
N GLY A 17 27.88 1.53 -45.49
CA GLY A 17 27.83 2.22 -44.20
C GLY A 17 28.70 1.56 -43.13
N LEU A 18 29.00 2.31 -42.06
CA LEU A 18 29.84 1.90 -40.91
C LEU A 18 29.49 0.50 -40.37
N LEU A 19 28.21 0.15 -40.38
CA LEU A 19 27.69 -1.16 -39.97
C LEU A 19 28.21 -2.31 -40.84
N SER A 20 28.38 -2.12 -42.15
CA SER A 20 28.92 -3.14 -43.06
C SER A 20 30.41 -3.43 -42.82
N LYS A 21 31.19 -2.41 -42.41
CA LYS A 21 32.58 -2.58 -42.03
C LYS A 21 32.71 -3.33 -40.71
N ILE A 22 31.86 -3.04 -39.73
CA ILE A 22 31.80 -3.78 -38.46
C ILE A 22 31.38 -5.23 -38.73
N TYR A 23 30.40 -5.45 -39.61
CA TYR A 23 29.89 -6.77 -39.98
C TYR A 23 30.97 -7.67 -40.62
N ASN A 24 31.83 -7.10 -41.49
CA ASN A 24 32.92 -7.84 -42.13
C ASN A 24 34.17 -8.03 -41.24
N SER A 25 34.24 -7.38 -40.08
CA SER A 25 35.40 -7.42 -39.18
C SER A 25 35.28 -8.48 -38.08
N ILE A 26 34.10 -9.08 -37.93
CA ILE A 26 33.84 -10.10 -36.91
C ILE A 26 33.99 -11.47 -37.58
N PRO A 27 34.96 -12.31 -37.18
CA PRO A 27 35.21 -13.64 -37.77
C PRO A 27 34.20 -14.68 -37.25
N ILE A 28 32.94 -14.29 -37.12
CA ILE A 28 31.84 -15.13 -36.64
C ILE A 28 30.83 -15.21 -37.80
N PRO A 29 30.50 -16.41 -38.29
CA PRO A 29 29.47 -16.59 -39.30
C PRO A 29 28.18 -15.82 -38.93
N PRO A 30 27.54 -15.13 -39.88
CA PRO A 30 26.29 -14.40 -39.65
C PRO A 30 25.24 -15.16 -38.86
N ALA A 31 25.12 -16.46 -39.11
CA ALA A 31 24.19 -17.35 -38.42
C ALA A 31 24.52 -17.51 -36.92
N ILE A 32 25.80 -17.52 -36.56
CA ILE A 32 26.27 -17.66 -35.17
C ILE A 32 26.13 -16.32 -34.42
N LEU A 33 26.39 -15.20 -35.09
CA LEU A 33 26.16 -13.87 -34.51
C LEU A 33 24.66 -13.61 -34.30
N ALA A 34 23.83 -14.03 -35.26
CA ALA A 34 22.38 -13.99 -35.14
C ALA A 34 21.89 -14.85 -33.98
N THR A 35 22.38 -16.09 -33.79
CA THR A 35 22.00 -16.91 -32.62
C THR A 35 22.55 -16.39 -31.30
N LEU A 36 23.74 -15.76 -31.28
CA LEU A 36 24.30 -15.12 -30.08
C LEU A 36 23.54 -13.86 -29.66
N LEU A 37 22.93 -13.13 -30.59
CA LEU A 37 22.12 -11.93 -30.29
C LEU A 37 20.64 -12.26 -30.10
N LEU A 38 20.06 -13.09 -30.98
CA LEU A 38 18.65 -13.50 -30.91
C LEU A 38 18.41 -14.54 -29.83
N GLY A 39 19.37 -15.41 -29.49
CA GLY A 39 19.21 -16.41 -28.44
C GLY A 39 18.90 -15.78 -27.08
N PRO A 40 19.75 -14.88 -26.56
CA PRO A 40 19.48 -14.14 -25.34
C PRO A 40 18.25 -13.24 -25.45
N LEU A 41 17.99 -12.62 -26.60
CA LEU A 41 16.80 -11.78 -26.81
C LEU A 41 15.51 -12.62 -26.80
N LEU A 42 15.51 -13.81 -27.39
CA LEU A 42 14.40 -14.75 -27.42
C LEU A 42 14.20 -15.37 -26.04
N ILE A 43 15.25 -15.71 -25.30
CA ILE A 43 15.18 -16.12 -23.89
C ILE A 43 14.62 -15.00 -23.03
N PHE A 44 15.06 -13.76 -23.26
CA PHE A 44 14.56 -12.58 -22.55
C PHE A 44 13.08 -12.31 -22.87
N LEU A 45 12.69 -12.35 -24.14
CA LEU A 45 11.30 -12.16 -24.61
C LEU A 45 10.39 -13.30 -24.16
N THR A 46 10.85 -14.55 -24.22
CA THR A 46 10.09 -15.72 -23.75
C THR A 46 9.96 -15.74 -22.23
N ALA A 47 11.00 -15.34 -21.49
CA ALA A 47 10.91 -15.18 -20.05
C ALA A 47 10.02 -13.98 -19.66
N GLN A 48 10.11 -12.86 -20.38
CA GLN A 48 9.16 -11.77 -20.24
C GLN A 48 7.74 -12.22 -20.58
N LEU A 49 7.50 -13.02 -21.63
CA LEU A 49 6.19 -13.58 -21.96
C LEU A 49 5.70 -14.59 -20.92
N LEU A 50 6.58 -15.38 -20.31
CA LEU A 50 6.25 -16.31 -19.23
C LEU A 50 6.02 -15.63 -17.86
N LEU A 51 6.41 -14.35 -17.72
CA LEU A 51 6.29 -13.59 -16.47
C LEU A 51 5.31 -12.40 -16.56
N ILE A 52 5.15 -11.80 -17.74
CA ILE A 52 4.15 -10.79 -18.09
C ILE A 52 2.86 -11.47 -18.54
N GLY A 53 2.95 -12.65 -19.15
CA GLY A 53 1.81 -13.55 -19.27
C GLY A 53 1.34 -13.85 -17.85
N ALA A 54 0.17 -13.31 -17.50
CA ALA A 54 -0.54 -13.65 -16.28
C ALA A 54 -0.38 -15.15 -16.05
N PRO A 55 0.02 -15.58 -14.83
CA PRO A 55 0.15 -17.01 -14.59
C PRO A 55 -1.19 -17.65 -14.99
N PRO A 56 -1.21 -18.83 -15.66
CA PRO A 56 -2.42 -19.61 -15.62
C PRO A 56 -2.79 -19.71 -14.14
N HIS A 57 -4.04 -19.38 -13.82
CA HIS A 57 -4.62 -19.59 -12.50
C HIS A 57 -4.33 -21.05 -12.12
N ASN A 58 -3.21 -21.27 -11.44
CA ASN A 58 -2.87 -22.57 -10.92
C ASN A 58 -3.68 -22.63 -9.64
N GLU A 59 -4.89 -23.18 -9.72
CA GLU A 59 -5.81 -23.35 -8.59
C GLU A 59 -5.15 -24.05 -7.39
N ASN A 60 -4.03 -24.74 -7.62
CA ASN A 60 -3.25 -25.47 -6.62
C ASN A 60 -2.10 -24.67 -5.97
N ASP A 61 -1.79 -23.45 -6.43
CA ASP A 61 -0.75 -22.58 -5.84
C ASP A 61 -1.43 -21.35 -5.25
N LYS A 62 -2.49 -21.58 -4.44
CA LYS A 62 -2.99 -20.58 -3.49
C LYS A 62 -1.88 -20.31 -2.49
N ASP A 63 -0.93 -19.48 -2.89
CA ASP A 63 0.03 -18.90 -1.98
C ASP A 63 -0.77 -18.13 -0.95
N ASN A 64 -0.90 -18.72 0.23
CA ASN A 64 -1.90 -18.33 1.19
C ASN A 64 -1.56 -16.94 1.71
N SER A 65 -2.24 -15.92 1.19
CA SER A 65 -1.90 -14.51 1.43
C SER A 65 -2.52 -13.98 2.72
N SER A 66 -3.06 -14.87 3.57
CA SER A 66 -3.59 -14.60 4.91
C SER A 66 -2.61 -13.82 5.79
N TRP A 67 -1.31 -14.14 5.72
CA TRP A 67 -0.24 -13.49 6.47
C TRP A 67 -0.10 -11.98 6.20
N MET A 68 -0.70 -11.49 5.10
CA MET A 68 -0.69 -10.06 4.77
C MET A 68 -1.76 -9.27 5.51
N ILE A 69 -2.78 -9.95 6.05
CA ILE A 69 -3.71 -9.32 6.97
C ILE A 69 -2.91 -8.92 8.21
N PRO A 70 -3.10 -7.70 8.76
CA PRO A 70 -2.41 -7.25 9.95
C PRO A 70 -2.39 -8.33 11.05
N PHE A 71 -1.24 -8.48 11.70
CA PHE A 71 -1.06 -9.31 12.90
C PHE A 71 -1.25 -10.83 12.73
N GLN A 72 -1.37 -11.34 11.50
CA GLN A 72 -1.42 -12.78 11.24
C GLN A 72 -0.04 -13.44 11.36
N PRO A 73 0.01 -14.74 11.70
CA PRO A 73 1.24 -15.52 11.62
C PRO A 73 1.80 -15.54 10.20
N VAL A 74 3.11 -15.42 10.07
CA VAL A 74 3.79 -15.44 8.77
C VAL A 74 4.43 -16.81 8.55
N PRO A 75 4.07 -17.55 7.48
CA PRO A 75 4.68 -18.83 7.19
C PRO A 75 6.20 -18.70 7.02
N TRP A 76 6.95 -19.70 7.51
CA TRP A 76 8.41 -19.70 7.45
C TRP A 76 8.96 -19.46 6.03
N ARG A 77 8.33 -20.06 5.02
CA ARG A 77 8.70 -19.86 3.61
C ARG A 77 8.72 -18.38 3.23
N ILE A 78 7.76 -17.60 3.72
CA ILE A 78 7.64 -16.16 3.48
C ILE A 78 8.71 -15.40 4.27
N LEU A 79 8.92 -15.74 5.55
CA LEU A 79 9.99 -15.17 6.37
C LEU A 79 11.37 -15.33 5.71
N ALA A 80 11.69 -16.55 5.25
CA ALA A 80 12.96 -16.86 4.62
C ALA A 80 13.11 -16.26 3.22
N SER A 81 12.09 -16.36 2.36
CA SER A 81 12.20 -15.94 0.95
C SER A 81 11.98 -14.43 0.75
N PHE A 82 10.90 -13.89 1.32
CA PHE A 82 10.48 -12.50 1.10
C PHE A 82 11.22 -11.58 2.07
N PHE A 83 11.13 -11.84 3.38
CA PHE A 83 11.75 -11.02 4.43
C PHE A 83 13.22 -11.34 4.72
N ARG A 84 13.79 -12.38 4.07
CA ARG A 84 15.21 -12.75 4.16
C ARG A 84 15.67 -13.08 5.59
N VAL A 85 14.78 -13.62 6.42
CA VAL A 85 15.14 -14.19 7.72
C VAL A 85 16.12 -15.35 7.48
N PRO A 86 17.29 -15.39 8.15
CA PRO A 86 18.30 -16.43 7.92
C PRO A 86 17.80 -17.84 8.24
N GLU A 87 18.05 -18.81 7.36
CA GLU A 87 17.61 -20.21 7.56
C GLU A 87 18.10 -20.82 8.88
N ARG A 88 19.30 -20.45 9.35
CA ARG A 88 19.88 -20.85 10.64
C ARG A 88 19.06 -20.45 11.88
N SER A 89 18.05 -19.58 11.72
CA SER A 89 17.21 -19.07 12.80
C SER A 89 15.83 -19.73 12.88
N GLU A 90 15.53 -20.68 11.98
CA GLU A 90 14.23 -21.37 11.90
C GLU A 90 13.77 -21.94 13.24
N GLU A 91 14.61 -22.75 13.88
CA GLU A 91 14.27 -23.40 15.15
C GLU A 91 14.02 -22.39 16.28
N ARG A 92 14.73 -21.26 16.29
CA ARG A 92 14.51 -20.19 17.27
C ARG A 92 13.23 -19.42 16.98
N HIS A 93 12.89 -19.20 15.72
CA HIS A 93 11.60 -18.63 15.32
C HIS A 93 10.44 -19.55 15.67
N GLU A 94 10.58 -20.84 15.43
CA GLU A 94 9.56 -21.83 15.79
C GLU A 94 9.28 -21.81 17.30
N LYS A 95 10.34 -21.75 18.12
CA LYS A 95 10.22 -21.62 19.59
C LYS A 95 9.59 -20.30 20.03
N ALA A 96 9.90 -19.20 19.36
CA ALA A 96 9.38 -17.86 19.68
C ALA A 96 7.98 -17.58 19.08
N SER A 97 7.52 -18.40 18.15
CA SER A 97 6.33 -18.12 17.32
C SER A 97 5.07 -17.90 18.15
N GLU A 98 4.82 -18.76 19.14
CA GLU A 98 3.61 -18.66 19.96
C GLU A 98 3.61 -17.40 20.84
N ASP A 99 4.78 -17.01 21.37
CA ASP A 99 4.92 -15.79 22.17
C ASP A 99 4.70 -14.55 21.29
N LEU A 100 5.30 -14.53 20.09
CA LEU A 100 5.15 -13.43 19.11
C LEU A 100 3.70 -13.31 18.63
N ASN A 101 3.03 -14.43 18.34
CA ASN A 101 1.63 -14.44 17.92
C ASN A 101 0.70 -14.09 19.08
N SER A 102 1.03 -14.48 20.31
CA SER A 102 0.30 -14.06 21.51
C SER A 102 0.39 -12.55 21.73
N CYS A 103 1.57 -11.96 21.51
CA CYS A 103 1.76 -10.51 21.57
C CYS A 103 0.93 -9.76 20.52
N ASN A 104 0.79 -10.33 19.32
CA ASN A 104 -0.06 -9.77 18.27
C ASN A 104 -1.55 -9.81 18.68
N ARG A 105 -2.01 -10.96 19.20
CA ARG A 105 -3.40 -11.14 19.65
C ARG A 105 -3.77 -10.24 20.83
N SER A 106 -2.87 -10.08 21.80
CA SER A 106 -3.16 -9.25 22.98
C SER A 106 -3.39 -7.78 22.64
N LEU A 107 -2.68 -7.25 21.64
CA LEU A 107 -2.86 -5.88 21.18
C LEU A 107 -4.23 -5.65 20.50
N LEU A 108 -4.74 -6.68 19.83
CA LEU A 108 -6.00 -6.63 19.10
C LEU A 108 -7.24 -6.82 19.98
N ILE A 109 -7.07 -7.24 21.23
CA ILE A 109 -8.15 -7.35 22.21
C ILE A 109 -8.30 -6.01 22.95
N GLU A 110 -9.52 -5.69 23.38
CA GLU A 110 -9.78 -4.49 24.18
C GLU A 110 -9.03 -4.52 25.53
N PRO A 111 -8.43 -3.40 25.98
CA PRO A 111 -8.54 -2.04 25.44
C PRO A 111 -7.51 -1.66 24.36
N GLY A 112 -6.63 -2.59 23.96
CA GLY A 112 -5.49 -2.32 23.05
C GLY A 112 -5.93 -1.83 21.67
N MET A 113 -6.93 -2.47 21.07
CA MET A 113 -7.47 -2.07 19.77
C MET A 113 -8.03 -0.64 19.81
N THR A 114 -8.85 -0.32 20.82
CA THR A 114 -9.37 1.05 20.98
C THR A 114 -8.24 2.08 21.12
N ALA A 115 -7.18 1.77 21.88
CA ALA A 115 -6.04 2.68 22.04
C ALA A 115 -5.28 2.92 20.72
N MET A 116 -5.09 1.88 19.89
CA MET A 116 -4.49 2.03 18.56
C MET A 116 -5.34 2.89 17.64
N ILE A 117 -6.63 2.58 17.52
CA ILE A 117 -7.56 3.33 16.67
C ILE A 117 -7.67 4.78 17.12
N HIS A 118 -7.61 5.03 18.43
CA HIS A 118 -7.54 6.37 18.98
C HIS A 118 -6.30 7.12 18.51
N THR A 119 -5.13 6.51 18.63
CA THR A 119 -3.85 7.11 18.21
C THR A 119 -3.80 7.36 16.71
N ILE A 120 -4.28 6.39 15.90
CA ILE A 120 -4.44 6.56 14.45
C ILE A 120 -5.34 7.75 14.15
N THR A 121 -6.48 7.86 14.82
CA THR A 121 -7.42 8.98 14.62
C THR A 121 -6.76 10.31 14.95
N GLN A 122 -6.01 10.41 16.06
CA GLN A 122 -5.28 11.63 16.40
C GLN A 122 -4.24 12.01 15.34
N ASN A 123 -3.53 11.03 14.80
CA ASN A 123 -2.58 11.26 13.72
C ASN A 123 -3.29 11.73 12.44
N LEU A 124 -4.46 11.17 12.11
CA LEU A 124 -5.28 11.62 10.99
C LEU A 124 -5.82 13.05 11.21
N GLU A 125 -6.25 13.38 12.42
CA GLU A 125 -6.71 14.74 12.78
C GLU A 125 -5.61 15.79 12.64
N ARG A 126 -4.33 15.39 12.78
CA ARG A 126 -3.16 16.23 12.51
C ARG A 126 -2.81 16.29 11.02
N ASN A 127 -2.72 15.13 10.36
CA ASN A 127 -2.20 15.02 9.00
C ASN A 127 -3.23 15.48 7.95
N ILE A 128 -4.50 15.12 8.10
CA ILE A 128 -5.53 15.36 7.07
C ILE A 128 -5.75 16.85 6.79
N PRO A 129 -5.88 17.75 7.78
CA PRO A 129 -6.07 19.17 7.49
C PRO A 129 -4.91 19.83 6.72
N GLN A 130 -3.70 19.31 6.92
CA GLN A 130 -2.44 19.78 6.32
C GLN A 130 -1.95 18.85 5.20
N MET A 131 -2.78 17.93 4.73
CA MET A 131 -2.40 16.92 3.75
C MET A 131 -1.89 17.54 2.45
N ILE A 132 -2.37 18.72 2.07
CA ILE A 132 -1.93 19.46 0.88
C ILE A 132 -1.46 20.85 1.30
N SER A 133 -0.22 21.19 0.93
CA SER A 133 0.43 22.45 1.31
C SER A 133 0.07 23.62 0.38
N PHE A 134 -0.32 23.35 -0.86
CA PHE A 134 -0.62 24.36 -1.90
C PHE A 134 0.53 25.33 -2.18
N ILE A 135 1.74 24.79 -2.30
CA ILE A 135 2.96 25.56 -2.56
C ILE A 135 3.71 25.00 -3.77
N ASN A 136 4.51 25.85 -4.40
CA ASN A 136 5.30 25.51 -5.59
C ASN A 136 6.74 25.10 -5.25
N THR A 137 7.14 25.13 -3.97
CA THR A 137 8.51 24.82 -3.56
C THR A 137 8.60 23.36 -3.14
N PRO A 138 9.36 22.51 -3.85
CA PRO A 138 9.43 21.08 -3.52
C PRO A 138 9.94 20.79 -2.10
N ILE A 139 10.83 21.63 -1.57
CA ILE A 139 11.45 21.44 -0.24
C ILE A 139 10.46 21.59 0.92
N ASP A 140 9.40 22.35 0.71
CA ASP A 140 8.40 22.68 1.72
C ASP A 140 7.18 21.74 1.63
N LEU A 141 7.12 20.87 0.61
CA LEU A 141 6.03 19.90 0.43
C LEU A 141 6.07 18.87 1.55
N GLN A 142 4.88 18.40 1.96
CA GLN A 142 4.81 17.24 2.84
C GLN A 142 5.47 16.02 2.17
N PRO A 143 6.04 15.07 2.94
CA PRO A 143 6.71 13.90 2.37
C PRO A 143 5.83 13.14 1.36
N TRP A 144 4.56 12.94 1.69
CA TRP A 144 3.59 12.28 0.81
C TRP A 144 3.20 13.09 -0.42
N GLU A 145 3.28 14.42 -0.38
CA GLU A 145 3.03 15.27 -1.57
C GLU A 145 4.17 15.12 -2.59
N GLN A 146 5.41 15.04 -2.11
CA GLN A 146 6.58 14.82 -2.96
C GLN A 146 6.46 13.49 -3.69
N HIS A 147 6.10 12.43 -2.95
CA HIS A 147 5.92 11.10 -3.54
C HIS A 147 4.71 11.03 -4.49
N ALA A 148 3.63 11.73 -4.16
CA ALA A 148 2.47 11.86 -5.04
C ALA A 148 2.72 12.72 -6.30
N GLN A 149 3.95 13.19 -6.51
CA GLN A 149 4.34 14.03 -7.65
C GLN A 149 3.44 15.27 -7.76
N ALA A 150 3.25 15.94 -6.62
CA ALA A 150 2.44 17.14 -6.51
C ALA A 150 2.95 18.25 -7.47
N GLN A 151 2.01 18.81 -8.22
CA GLN A 151 2.20 19.90 -9.16
C GLN A 151 1.29 21.05 -8.74
N PHE A 152 1.92 22.17 -8.40
CA PHE A 152 1.22 23.38 -8.01
C PHE A 152 0.38 23.92 -9.18
N ILE A 153 -0.91 24.17 -8.95
CA ILE A 153 -1.79 24.88 -9.89
C ILE A 153 -2.10 26.29 -9.35
N SER A 154 -2.53 26.38 -8.09
CA SER A 154 -2.84 27.64 -7.43
C SER A 154 -2.76 27.50 -5.91
N SER A 155 -2.93 28.60 -5.17
CA SER A 155 -2.93 28.61 -3.70
C SER A 155 -4.08 27.83 -3.05
N SER A 156 -4.97 27.21 -3.83
CA SER A 156 -6.07 26.39 -3.35
C SER A 156 -6.25 25.08 -4.12
N GLU A 157 -5.39 24.80 -5.11
CA GLU A 157 -5.50 23.63 -5.98
C GLU A 157 -4.12 23.07 -6.33
N THR A 158 -3.97 21.76 -6.17
CA THR A 158 -2.75 21.00 -6.51
C THR A 158 -3.14 19.76 -7.31
N GLU A 159 -2.36 19.42 -8.33
CA GLU A 159 -2.51 18.17 -9.09
C GLU A 159 -1.51 17.10 -8.62
N LEU A 160 -1.95 15.87 -8.38
CA LEU A 160 -1.10 14.80 -7.85
C LEU A 160 -1.64 13.41 -8.19
N ASN A 161 -0.85 12.37 -7.92
CA ASN A 161 -1.26 10.97 -8.00
C ASN A 161 -2.09 10.58 -6.77
N LEU A 162 -3.35 10.18 -6.98
CA LEU A 162 -4.27 9.81 -5.90
C LEU A 162 -3.78 8.57 -5.13
N HIS A 163 -3.33 7.53 -5.82
CA HIS A 163 -2.90 6.29 -5.17
C HIS A 163 -1.69 6.53 -4.25
N SER A 164 -0.66 7.20 -4.76
CA SER A 164 0.55 7.54 -4.00
C SER A 164 0.23 8.43 -2.80
N LEU A 165 -0.62 9.46 -2.96
CA LEU A 165 -1.01 10.35 -1.87
C LEU A 165 -1.71 9.57 -0.74
N ILE A 166 -2.75 8.82 -1.09
CA ILE A 166 -3.58 8.11 -0.11
C ILE A 166 -2.72 7.09 0.64
N ARG A 167 -1.89 6.35 -0.09
CA ARG A 167 -1.05 5.30 0.45
C ARG A 167 -0.02 5.85 1.42
N ASP A 168 0.73 6.87 1.02
CA ASP A 168 1.83 7.40 1.82
C ASP A 168 1.35 8.24 3.02
N MET A 169 0.34 9.09 2.85
CA MET A 169 -0.26 9.84 3.96
C MET A 169 -0.85 8.91 5.03
N THR A 170 -1.51 7.83 4.61
CA THR A 170 -2.04 6.83 5.54
C THR A 170 -0.91 6.09 6.25
N GLY A 171 0.17 5.73 5.55
CA GLY A 171 1.36 5.14 6.16
C GLY A 171 1.96 6.03 7.26
N HIS A 172 2.05 7.35 7.01
CA HIS A 172 2.49 8.33 7.99
C HIS A 172 1.56 8.47 9.21
N ALA A 173 0.27 8.12 9.08
CA ALA A 173 -0.65 8.08 10.21
C ALA A 173 -0.56 6.76 11.01
N MET A 174 -0.30 5.64 10.33
CA MET A 174 -0.35 4.30 10.90
C MET A 174 0.97 3.81 11.49
N VAL A 175 2.11 4.02 10.81
CA VAL A 175 3.41 3.49 11.25
C VAL A 175 3.82 3.99 12.64
N PRO A 176 3.67 5.29 12.97
CA PRO A 176 4.07 5.79 14.29
C PRO A 176 3.30 5.16 15.46
N VAL A 177 2.10 4.61 15.22
CA VAL A 177 1.27 3.99 16.25
C VAL A 177 1.96 2.77 16.86
N LEU A 178 2.78 2.06 16.08
CA LEU A 178 3.54 0.90 16.55
C LEU A 178 5.01 1.20 16.76
N PHE A 179 5.63 1.91 15.81
CA PHE A 179 7.08 2.07 15.72
C PHE A 179 7.60 3.44 16.18
N GLY A 180 6.71 4.33 16.63
CA GLY A 180 7.06 5.71 16.97
C GLY A 180 7.33 6.59 15.75
N HIS A 181 7.32 7.91 15.94
CA HIS A 181 7.51 8.90 14.88
C HIS A 181 8.95 8.90 14.35
N THR A 182 9.92 8.67 15.25
CA THR A 182 11.35 8.71 14.94
C THR A 182 11.76 7.76 13.81
N LEU A 183 11.07 6.63 13.62
CA LEU A 183 11.34 5.72 12.50
C LEU A 183 11.17 6.43 11.15
N LEU A 184 10.06 7.15 10.96
CA LEU A 184 9.78 7.87 9.71
C LEU A 184 10.59 9.16 9.59
N GLU A 185 10.91 9.82 10.70
CA GLU A 185 11.77 11.02 10.69
C GLU A 185 13.20 10.68 10.23
N LYS A 186 13.72 9.53 10.66
CA LYS A 186 15.06 9.07 10.28
C LYS A 186 15.10 8.45 8.88
N TYR A 187 14.10 7.66 8.53
CA TYR A 187 13.99 7.01 7.22
C TYR A 187 12.72 7.47 6.51
N SER A 188 12.74 8.70 6.01
CA SER A 188 11.60 9.30 5.29
C SER A 188 11.14 8.50 4.08
N ASP A 189 12.02 7.70 3.48
CA ASP A 189 11.74 6.89 2.30
C ASP A 189 11.33 5.43 2.60
N ILE A 190 11.23 5.04 3.88
CA ILE A 190 11.00 3.62 4.24
C ILE A 190 9.71 3.06 3.67
N LEU A 191 8.65 3.87 3.62
CA LEU A 191 7.37 3.47 3.03
C LEU A 191 7.52 3.22 1.53
N HIS A 192 8.26 4.08 0.82
CA HIS A 192 8.53 3.93 -0.61
C HIS A 192 9.36 2.69 -0.90
N ASP A 193 10.44 2.47 -0.14
CA ASP A 193 11.26 1.28 -0.27
C ASP A 193 10.44 0.00 0.04
N LEU A 194 9.49 0.07 0.97
CA LEU A 194 8.56 -1.03 1.25
C LEU A 194 7.59 -1.29 0.07
N TYR A 195 7.11 -0.24 -0.59
CA TYR A 195 6.21 -0.34 -1.73
C TYR A 195 6.94 -0.88 -2.98
N ASP A 196 8.18 -0.46 -3.20
CA ASP A 196 9.04 -1.01 -4.25
C ASP A 196 9.39 -2.48 -3.99
N MET A 197 9.60 -2.85 -2.72
CA MET A 197 9.77 -4.25 -2.30
C MET A 197 8.49 -5.07 -2.58
N GLU A 198 7.31 -4.53 -2.30
CA GLU A 198 6.03 -5.19 -2.59
C GLU A 198 5.77 -5.33 -4.11
N ALA A 199 6.07 -4.31 -4.91
CA ALA A 199 5.96 -4.38 -6.37
C ALA A 199 6.80 -5.53 -6.94
N GLY A 200 7.93 -5.84 -6.30
CA GLY A 200 8.81 -6.96 -6.61
C GLY A 200 8.49 -8.29 -5.92
N ARG A 201 7.40 -8.40 -5.16
CA ARG A 201 7.12 -9.56 -4.28
C ARG A 201 7.21 -10.90 -4.99
N ASN A 202 6.60 -11.03 -6.18
CA ASN A 202 6.61 -12.30 -6.93
C ASN A 202 8.03 -12.74 -7.31
N TYR A 203 8.95 -11.79 -7.56
CA TYR A 203 10.35 -12.09 -7.83
C TYR A 203 11.08 -12.59 -6.58
N LEU A 204 10.82 -11.95 -5.44
CA LEU A 204 11.43 -12.26 -4.15
C LEU A 204 10.94 -13.61 -3.60
N LEU A 205 9.63 -13.91 -3.68
CA LEU A 205 9.05 -15.19 -3.28
C LEU A 205 9.58 -16.35 -4.12
N LYS A 206 9.77 -16.14 -5.43
CA LYS A 206 10.40 -17.12 -6.34
C LYS A 206 11.92 -17.23 -6.14
N LYS A 207 12.50 -16.52 -5.17
CA LYS A 207 13.93 -16.47 -4.87
C LYS A 207 14.79 -16.14 -6.10
N LEU A 208 14.30 -15.29 -7.01
CA LEU A 208 15.06 -14.90 -8.18
C LEU A 208 16.36 -14.18 -7.78
N PRO A 209 17.53 -14.55 -8.33
CA PRO A 209 18.78 -13.91 -7.96
C PRO A 209 18.83 -12.43 -8.38
N PRO A 210 19.57 -11.56 -7.65
CA PRO A 210 19.72 -10.14 -8.02
C PRO A 210 20.37 -9.90 -9.39
N TRP A 211 21.15 -10.87 -9.89
CA TRP A 211 21.79 -10.79 -11.21
C TRP A 211 20.86 -11.17 -12.37
N THR A 212 19.60 -11.53 -12.09
CA THR A 212 18.58 -11.74 -13.12
C THR A 212 18.42 -10.45 -13.93
N PRO A 213 18.51 -10.47 -15.27
CA PRO A 213 18.60 -9.27 -16.11
C PRO A 213 17.24 -8.56 -16.28
N TRP A 214 16.44 -8.47 -15.22
CA TRP A 214 15.17 -7.75 -15.20
C TRP A 214 15.27 -6.56 -14.23
N PRO A 215 15.06 -5.31 -14.70
CA PRO A 215 15.17 -4.14 -13.85
C PRO A 215 14.35 -4.23 -12.55
N GLY A 216 13.12 -4.76 -12.64
CA GLY A 216 12.25 -4.96 -11.49
C GLY A 216 12.78 -5.93 -10.43
N VAL A 217 13.60 -6.93 -10.82
CA VAL A 217 14.23 -7.85 -9.85
C VAL A 217 15.31 -7.10 -9.06
N VAL A 218 16.17 -6.35 -9.76
CA VAL A 218 17.22 -5.56 -9.11
C VAL A 218 16.62 -4.54 -8.16
N GLN A 219 15.59 -3.81 -8.61
CA GLN A 219 14.85 -2.84 -7.80
C GLN A 219 14.26 -3.49 -6.54
N ALA A 220 13.60 -4.64 -6.68
CA ALA A 220 13.03 -5.38 -5.55
C ALA A 220 14.08 -5.77 -4.50
N HIS A 221 15.26 -6.24 -4.93
CA HIS A 221 16.34 -6.62 -4.00
C HIS A 221 16.96 -5.40 -3.33
N MET A 222 17.14 -4.29 -4.05
CA MET A 222 17.65 -3.05 -3.47
C MET A 222 16.67 -2.48 -2.45
N ALA A 223 15.38 -2.41 -2.80
CA ALA A 223 14.31 -1.95 -1.94
C ALA A 223 14.24 -2.80 -0.65
N ARG A 224 14.19 -4.13 -0.79
CA ARG A 224 14.25 -5.05 0.36
C ARG A 224 15.48 -4.84 1.23
N PHE A 225 16.65 -4.63 0.63
CA PHE A 225 17.88 -4.39 1.39
C PHE A 225 17.77 -3.14 2.27
N LYS A 226 17.26 -2.02 1.72
CA LYS A 226 17.08 -0.78 2.49
C LYS A 226 16.05 -0.93 3.59
N VAL A 227 14.92 -1.58 3.32
CA VAL A 227 13.89 -1.86 4.33
C VAL A 227 14.48 -2.67 5.49
N LEU A 228 15.17 -3.77 5.20
CA LEU A 228 15.78 -4.60 6.23
C LEU A 228 16.89 -3.87 6.99
N GLN A 229 17.68 -3.04 6.30
CA GLN A 229 18.70 -2.21 6.96
C GLN A 229 18.07 -1.22 7.96
N CYS A 230 16.99 -0.53 7.56
CA CYS A 230 16.24 0.36 8.44
C CYS A 230 15.74 -0.39 9.68
N MET A 231 15.13 -1.56 9.49
CA MET A 231 14.62 -2.36 10.61
C MET A 231 15.73 -2.90 11.51
N ASP A 232 16.88 -3.28 10.95
CA ASP A 232 18.06 -3.69 11.72
C ASP A 232 18.58 -2.54 12.60
N GLU A 233 18.69 -1.32 12.04
CA GLU A 233 19.16 -0.15 12.77
C GLU A 233 18.16 0.29 13.84
N TYR A 234 16.85 0.20 13.56
CA TYR A 234 15.78 0.45 14.52
C TYR A 234 15.83 -0.53 15.71
N GLN A 235 15.97 -1.83 15.45
CA GLN A 235 16.07 -2.84 16.51
C GLN A 235 17.32 -2.68 17.38
N LYS A 236 18.45 -2.24 16.81
CA LYS A 236 19.65 -1.89 17.58
C LYS A 236 19.41 -0.69 18.51
N ALA A 237 18.67 0.31 18.02
CA ALA A 237 18.32 1.48 18.82
C ALA A 237 17.44 1.09 20.01
N LEU A 238 16.43 0.23 19.78
CA LEU A 238 15.60 -0.33 20.85
C LEU A 238 16.41 -1.14 21.86
N ASP A 239 17.30 -2.02 21.41
CA ASP A 239 18.16 -2.80 22.31
C ASP A 239 19.03 -1.89 23.20
N SER A 240 19.56 -0.80 22.63
CA SER A 240 20.42 0.15 23.35
C SER A 240 19.63 0.98 24.37
N MET A 241 18.39 1.37 24.02
CA MET A 241 17.47 2.05 24.93
C MET A 241 17.09 1.13 26.11
N VAL A 242 16.67 -0.11 25.85
CA VAL A 242 16.22 -1.04 26.90
C VAL A 242 17.36 -1.48 27.83
N THR A 243 18.59 -1.57 27.32
CA THR A 243 19.76 -1.90 28.14
C THR A 243 20.32 -0.71 28.94
N GLY A 244 19.71 0.48 28.83
CA GLY A 244 20.12 1.68 29.56
C GLY A 244 21.40 2.33 29.02
N MET A 245 21.87 1.91 27.83
CA MET A 245 23.01 2.55 27.14
C MET A 245 22.60 3.84 26.43
N GLY A 246 21.29 4.08 26.28
CA GLY A 246 20.73 5.14 25.46
C GLY A 246 20.75 4.76 23.98
N ALA A 247 19.77 5.22 23.21
CA ALA A 247 19.84 5.09 21.76
C ALA A 247 21.03 5.89 21.22
N ASP A 248 21.62 5.46 20.10
CA ASP A 248 22.63 6.25 19.40
C ASP A 248 22.10 7.67 19.13
N ALA A 249 22.97 8.69 19.20
CA ALA A 249 22.58 10.10 19.05
C ALA A 249 21.94 10.40 17.68
N SER A 250 22.12 9.52 16.70
CA SER A 250 21.44 9.58 15.39
C SER A 250 19.98 9.14 15.44
N TRP A 251 19.51 8.59 16.55
CA TRP A 251 18.11 8.29 16.83
C TRP A 251 17.57 9.36 17.78
N GLY A 252 16.36 9.83 17.51
CA GLY A 252 15.63 10.73 18.39
C GLY A 252 15.07 10.00 19.61
N ASP A 253 14.01 10.56 20.18
CA ASP A 253 13.28 9.93 21.27
C ASP A 253 12.51 8.70 20.76
N LEU A 254 12.53 7.61 21.50
CA LEU A 254 11.84 6.35 21.20
C LEU A 254 10.80 6.01 22.28
N GLU A 255 10.44 6.96 23.14
CA GLU A 255 9.41 6.81 24.18
C GLU A 255 8.01 6.51 23.63
N ASP A 256 7.73 6.88 22.39
CA ASP A 256 6.44 6.68 21.72
C ASP A 256 6.32 5.33 20.99
N VAL A 257 7.33 4.46 21.11
CA VAL A 257 7.27 3.09 20.60
C VAL A 257 6.24 2.29 21.39
N SER A 258 5.37 1.57 20.67
CA SER A 258 4.27 0.83 21.30
C SER A 258 4.75 -0.29 22.22
N GLU A 259 3.95 -0.57 23.25
CA GLU A 259 4.18 -1.70 24.15
C GLU A 259 4.29 -3.02 23.40
N MET A 260 3.55 -3.22 22.31
CA MET A 260 3.66 -4.43 21.48
C MET A 260 5.06 -4.59 20.90
N ILE A 261 5.63 -3.54 20.29
CA ILE A 261 6.98 -3.62 19.73
C ILE A 261 8.03 -3.81 20.83
N MET A 262 7.83 -3.19 22.00
CA MET A 262 8.71 -3.41 23.17
C MET A 262 8.64 -4.85 23.69
N ASN A 263 7.46 -5.44 23.75
CA ASN A 263 7.26 -6.84 24.15
C ASN A 263 7.87 -7.80 23.13
N ARG A 264 7.69 -7.55 21.83
CA ARG A 264 8.34 -8.33 20.75
C ARG A 264 9.85 -8.24 20.83
N ASN A 265 10.41 -7.06 21.10
CA ASN A 265 11.84 -6.89 21.35
C ASN A 265 12.32 -7.75 22.53
N ALA A 266 11.57 -7.79 23.65
CA ALA A 266 11.90 -8.64 24.79
C ALA A 266 11.89 -10.13 24.43
N ILE A 267 10.87 -10.60 23.71
CA ILE A 267 10.76 -11.99 23.23
C ILE A 267 11.97 -12.35 22.35
N TYR A 268 12.35 -11.47 21.41
CA TYR A 268 13.52 -11.71 20.57
C TYR A 268 14.80 -11.87 21.39
N ARG A 269 14.99 -11.08 22.44
CA ARG A 269 16.16 -11.19 23.32
C ARG A 269 16.13 -12.46 24.16
N GLU A 270 14.98 -12.84 24.70
CA GLU A 270 14.80 -14.06 25.49
C GLU A 270 15.10 -15.33 24.68
N HIS A 271 14.64 -15.39 23.43
CA HIS A 271 14.91 -16.49 22.50
C HIS A 271 16.28 -16.38 21.80
N GLY A 272 17.08 -15.37 22.16
CA GLY A 272 18.44 -15.18 21.63
C GLY A 272 18.49 -14.92 20.13
N LEU A 273 17.48 -14.26 19.56
CA LEU A 273 17.44 -13.87 18.14
C LEU A 273 18.28 -12.61 17.90
N GLU A 274 19.29 -12.74 17.03
CA GLU A 274 20.11 -11.60 16.61
C GLU A 274 19.26 -10.60 15.84
N VAL A 275 19.67 -9.33 15.80
CA VAL A 275 18.94 -8.25 15.10
C VAL A 275 18.52 -8.65 13.67
N LYS A 276 19.45 -9.22 12.89
CA LYS A 276 19.22 -9.66 11.51
C LYS A 276 18.26 -10.84 11.36
N GLU A 277 17.96 -11.50 12.46
CA GLU A 277 17.05 -12.64 12.54
C GLU A 277 15.66 -12.20 12.96
N ARG A 278 15.47 -10.96 13.43
CA ARG A 278 14.17 -10.45 13.85
C ARG A 278 13.30 -10.11 12.65
N ALA A 279 11.99 -10.26 12.80
CA ALA A 279 11.04 -10.20 11.70
C ALA A 279 9.99 -9.08 11.86
N ASP A 280 10.26 -8.02 12.62
CA ASP A 280 9.29 -6.92 12.81
C ASP A 280 8.96 -6.15 11.52
N VAL A 281 9.76 -6.34 10.46
CA VAL A 281 9.40 -5.91 9.10
C VAL A 281 8.05 -6.49 8.64
N THR A 282 7.63 -7.65 9.14
CA THR A 282 6.33 -8.25 8.82
C THR A 282 5.17 -7.43 9.38
N ILE A 283 5.34 -6.87 10.58
CA ILE A 283 4.36 -6.00 11.22
C ILE A 283 4.25 -4.70 10.43
N LEU A 284 5.39 -4.08 10.09
CA LEU A 284 5.41 -2.88 9.25
C LEU A 284 4.73 -3.12 7.90
N TYR A 285 5.05 -4.24 7.23
CA TYR A 285 4.48 -4.61 5.94
C TYR A 285 2.96 -4.78 6.04
N SER A 286 2.48 -5.68 6.90
CA SER A 286 1.05 -6.00 7.02
C SER A 286 0.21 -4.82 7.47
N LEU A 287 0.76 -3.95 8.34
CA LEU A 287 0.09 -2.74 8.81
C LEU A 287 -0.28 -1.80 7.66
N VAL A 288 0.57 -1.65 6.64
CA VAL A 288 0.36 -0.63 5.61
C VAL A 288 -0.11 -1.20 4.28
N THR A 289 0.30 -2.38 3.83
CA THR A 289 0.07 -2.80 2.44
C THR A 289 -1.40 -3.01 2.10
N ILE A 290 -2.13 -3.83 2.87
CA ILE A 290 -3.55 -4.10 2.60
C ILE A 290 -4.44 -2.89 2.94
N PRO A 291 -4.37 -2.29 4.15
CA PRO A 291 -5.29 -1.22 4.51
C PRO A 291 -5.22 -0.02 3.56
N THR A 292 -4.02 0.38 3.12
CA THR A 292 -3.85 1.52 2.22
C THR A 292 -4.45 1.29 0.83
N LEU A 293 -4.34 0.07 0.29
CA LEU A 293 -4.97 -0.31 -0.98
C LEU A 293 -6.49 -0.28 -0.89
N LEU A 294 -7.06 -0.77 0.22
CA LEU A 294 -8.51 -0.74 0.46
C LEU A 294 -9.04 0.70 0.56
N ILE A 295 -8.33 1.56 1.29
CA ILE A 295 -8.66 3.00 1.40
C ILE A 295 -8.66 3.65 0.02
N PHE A 296 -7.61 3.41 -0.78
CA PHE A 296 -7.53 3.94 -2.14
C PHE A 296 -8.72 3.49 -3.00
N TRP A 297 -9.00 2.19 -3.06
CA TRP A 297 -10.09 1.67 -3.89
C TRP A 297 -11.46 2.16 -3.43
N GLN A 298 -11.70 2.21 -2.12
CA GLN A 298 -12.96 2.70 -1.57
C GLN A 298 -13.16 4.18 -1.92
N ILE A 299 -12.15 5.04 -1.74
CA ILE A 299 -12.21 6.45 -2.13
C ILE A 299 -12.45 6.57 -3.64
N PHE A 300 -11.69 5.83 -4.45
CA PHE A 300 -11.84 5.88 -5.91
C PHE A 300 -13.26 5.51 -6.35
N HIS A 301 -13.79 4.41 -5.83
CA HIS A 301 -15.15 3.97 -6.13
C HIS A 301 -16.22 4.98 -5.67
N ILE A 302 -16.05 5.56 -4.48
CA ILE A 302 -16.95 6.60 -3.97
C ILE A 302 -16.96 7.83 -4.89
N LEU A 303 -15.77 8.31 -5.29
CA LEU A 303 -15.62 9.49 -6.13
C LEU A 303 -16.11 9.25 -7.56
N SER A 304 -15.91 8.04 -8.09
CA SER A 304 -16.38 7.64 -9.43
C SER A 304 -17.88 7.38 -9.51
N THR A 305 -18.57 7.18 -8.37
CA THR A 305 -20.00 6.89 -8.33
C THR A 305 -20.83 8.17 -8.17
N PRO A 306 -21.68 8.52 -9.16
CA PRO A 306 -22.47 9.75 -9.10
C PRO A 306 -23.34 9.84 -7.84
N LYS A 307 -23.36 11.03 -7.21
CA LYS A 307 -24.16 11.36 -6.01
C LYS A 307 -23.80 10.58 -4.73
N LEU A 308 -22.88 9.62 -4.77
CA LEU A 308 -22.51 8.84 -3.61
C LEU A 308 -21.75 9.67 -2.58
N LEU A 309 -20.76 10.46 -3.03
CA LEU A 309 -20.01 11.37 -2.16
C LEU A 309 -20.90 12.32 -1.36
N SER A 310 -21.91 12.93 -2.00
CA SER A 310 -22.85 13.83 -1.32
C SER A 310 -23.70 13.10 -0.26
N ARG A 311 -24.13 11.86 -0.55
CA ARG A 311 -24.91 11.07 0.41
C ARG A 311 -24.06 10.68 1.62
N LEU A 312 -22.81 10.26 1.38
CA LEU A 312 -21.86 9.93 2.44
C LEU A 312 -21.52 11.14 3.31
N ARG A 313 -21.28 12.31 2.71
CA ARG A 313 -21.02 13.53 3.49
C ARG A 313 -22.20 13.91 4.39
N ASN A 314 -23.43 13.68 3.94
CA ASN A 314 -24.62 13.90 4.78
C ASN A 314 -24.70 12.89 5.92
N GLU A 315 -24.35 11.62 5.69
CA GLU A 315 -24.28 10.59 6.73
C GLU A 315 -23.16 10.88 7.74
N LEU A 316 -22.03 11.41 7.29
CA LEU A 316 -20.84 11.68 8.11
C LEU A 316 -20.91 13.01 8.88
N ALA A 317 -21.77 13.95 8.45
CA ALA A 317 -21.92 15.26 9.06
C ALA A 317 -22.04 15.27 10.60
N PRO A 318 -22.85 14.40 11.25
CA PRO A 318 -22.96 14.37 12.72
C PRO A 318 -21.75 13.75 13.43
N TYR A 319 -20.85 13.07 12.71
CA TYR A 319 -19.73 12.33 13.30
C TYR A 319 -18.37 12.96 13.04
N ALA A 320 -18.30 13.94 12.13
CA ALA A 320 -17.08 14.65 11.80
C ALA A 320 -17.27 16.15 12.03
N ASN A 321 -16.68 16.65 13.12
CA ASN A 321 -16.74 18.06 13.46
C ASN A 321 -15.51 18.77 12.88
N ILE A 322 -15.74 19.86 12.15
CA ILE A 322 -14.67 20.70 11.62
C ILE A 322 -14.80 22.06 12.29
N THR A 323 -13.76 22.44 13.01
CA THR A 323 -13.73 23.69 13.77
C THR A 323 -12.99 24.78 13.00
N LYS A 324 -13.48 26.01 13.18
CA LYS A 324 -12.94 27.18 12.50
C LYS A 324 -11.46 27.35 12.84
N PRO A 325 -10.60 27.58 11.83
CA PRO A 325 -9.20 27.84 12.09
C PRO A 325 -9.03 29.11 12.91
N PHE A 326 -8.06 29.09 13.82
CA PHE A 326 -7.63 30.29 14.49
C PHE A 326 -6.84 31.16 13.51
N SER A 327 -7.01 32.48 13.60
CA SER A 327 -6.28 33.44 12.76
C SER A 327 -5.79 34.61 13.60
N ILE A 328 -4.51 34.97 13.42
CA ILE A 328 -3.90 36.18 13.97
C ILE A 328 -3.32 36.97 12.81
N GLY A 329 -3.91 38.13 12.51
CA GLY A 329 -3.44 38.99 11.41
C GLY A 329 -3.48 38.26 10.06
N ALA A 330 -2.32 38.09 9.44
CA ALA A 330 -2.17 37.40 8.15
C ALA A 330 -1.83 35.89 8.29
N ILE A 331 -1.66 35.38 9.51
CA ILE A 331 -1.35 33.97 9.78
C ILE A 331 -2.67 33.23 9.98
N PHE A 332 -2.89 32.20 9.16
CA PHE A 332 -4.07 31.34 9.20
C PHE A 332 -3.66 29.91 9.53
N GLU A 333 -4.27 29.33 10.57
CA GLU A 333 -4.15 27.90 10.84
C GLU A 333 -5.03 27.11 9.84
N ALA A 334 -4.73 25.83 9.62
CA ALA A 334 -5.67 24.95 8.95
C ALA A 334 -6.88 24.66 9.87
N PRO A 335 -8.10 24.45 9.34
CA PRO A 335 -9.23 24.03 10.16
C PRO A 335 -8.93 22.72 10.89
N LYS A 336 -9.38 22.57 12.14
CA LYS A 336 -9.16 21.32 12.89
C LYS A 336 -10.32 20.38 12.66
N MET A 337 -10.01 19.10 12.46
CA MET A 337 -10.98 18.03 12.32
C MET A 337 -11.01 17.24 13.63
N ALA A 338 -12.21 16.82 14.04
CA ALA A 338 -12.41 15.87 15.13
C ALA A 338 -13.40 14.79 14.68
N LEU A 339 -13.01 13.53 14.77
CA LEU A 339 -13.86 12.39 14.42
C LEU A 339 -14.44 11.71 15.66
N THR A 340 -15.72 11.36 15.58
CA THR A 340 -16.40 10.52 16.58
C THR A 340 -16.11 9.05 16.27
N ARG A 341 -15.14 8.49 16.99
CA ARG A 341 -14.50 7.20 16.71
C ARG A 341 -15.46 6.01 16.83
N GLU A 342 -16.30 6.03 17.86
CA GLU A 342 -17.10 4.87 18.29
C GLU A 342 -18.34 4.65 17.39
N ALA A 343 -18.53 5.49 16.37
CA ALA A 343 -19.78 5.57 15.60
C ALA A 343 -19.64 5.26 14.11
N LEU A 344 -18.44 5.20 13.52
CA LEU A 344 -18.34 5.12 12.06
C LEU A 344 -18.82 3.77 11.51
N ALA A 345 -18.37 2.65 12.07
CA ALA A 345 -18.82 1.33 11.62
C ALA A 345 -20.29 1.04 11.99
N GLU A 346 -20.74 1.51 13.15
CA GLU A 346 -22.06 1.19 13.69
C GLU A 346 -23.18 2.14 13.22
N LYS A 347 -22.86 3.42 13.01
CA LYS A 347 -23.83 4.49 12.74
C LYS A 347 -23.71 5.11 11.35
N CYS A 348 -22.72 4.70 10.55
CA CYS A 348 -22.60 5.06 9.13
C CYS A 348 -22.75 3.82 8.24
N PRO A 349 -23.97 3.23 8.13
CA PRO A 349 -24.20 2.02 7.34
C PRO A 349 -23.87 2.18 5.86
N LEU A 350 -24.04 3.37 5.26
CA LEU A 350 -23.67 3.60 3.86
C LEU A 350 -22.15 3.64 3.69
N LEU A 351 -21.42 4.31 4.60
CA LEU A 351 -19.95 4.26 4.59
C LEU A 351 -19.46 2.80 4.72
N ARG A 352 -19.98 2.04 5.68
CA ARG A 352 -19.61 0.63 5.84
C ARG A 352 -20.00 -0.20 4.61
N SER A 353 -21.14 0.04 4.00
CA SER A 353 -21.56 -0.71 2.81
C SER A 353 -20.66 -0.43 1.59
N THR A 354 -20.07 0.76 1.48
CA THR A 354 -19.04 1.04 0.45
C THR A 354 -17.73 0.28 0.68
N TYR A 355 -17.36 0.03 1.94
CA TYR A 355 -16.21 -0.81 2.27
C TYR A 355 -16.46 -2.27 1.84
N LEU A 356 -17.63 -2.82 2.20
CA LEU A 356 -18.01 -4.18 1.83
C LEU A 356 -18.08 -4.38 0.31
N GLU A 357 -18.66 -3.42 -0.41
CA GLU A 357 -18.68 -3.45 -1.88
C GLU A 357 -17.29 -3.30 -2.49
N THR A 358 -16.38 -2.56 -1.83
CA THR A 358 -14.99 -2.47 -2.25
C THR A 358 -14.32 -3.83 -2.14
N LEU A 359 -14.42 -4.50 -0.99
CA LEU A 359 -13.88 -5.85 -0.78
C LEU A 359 -14.36 -6.81 -1.87
N ARG A 360 -15.67 -6.81 -2.16
CA ARG A 360 -16.25 -7.65 -3.21
C ARG A 360 -15.56 -7.50 -4.58
N LEU A 361 -15.11 -6.28 -4.92
CA LEU A 361 -14.49 -5.98 -6.22
C LEU A 361 -12.98 -6.16 -6.24
N VAL A 362 -12.30 -6.07 -5.09
CA VAL A 362 -10.83 -5.97 -5.03
C VAL A 362 -10.16 -7.02 -4.14
N ASP A 363 -10.91 -7.85 -3.42
CA ASP A 363 -10.41 -8.96 -2.60
C ASP A 363 -10.73 -10.31 -3.25
N HIS A 364 -10.05 -10.64 -4.35
CA HIS A 364 -10.31 -11.87 -5.10
C HIS A 364 -9.94 -13.15 -4.32
N ALA A 365 -9.03 -13.06 -3.35
CA ALA A 365 -8.63 -14.19 -2.53
C ALA A 365 -9.56 -14.41 -1.32
N GLY A 366 -10.50 -13.48 -1.10
CA GLY A 366 -11.38 -13.46 0.06
C GLY A 366 -10.58 -13.47 1.36
N LEU A 367 -9.53 -12.67 1.46
CA LEU A 367 -8.71 -12.57 2.67
C LEU A 367 -9.51 -11.91 3.79
N VAL A 368 -10.18 -10.81 3.45
CA VAL A 368 -10.95 -9.97 4.37
C VAL A 368 -12.44 -10.27 4.24
N SER A 369 -12.91 -10.65 3.04
CA SER A 369 -14.32 -10.91 2.78
C SER A 369 -14.88 -12.22 3.35
N ARG A 370 -14.07 -13.06 4.03
CA ARG A 370 -14.47 -14.38 4.56
C ARG A 370 -15.56 -14.33 5.64
N GLU A 371 -15.83 -13.16 6.24
CA GLU A 371 -16.78 -12.98 7.33
C GLU A 371 -18.27 -13.16 6.97
N PHE A 372 -18.66 -13.19 5.69
CA PHE A 372 -20.07 -12.88 5.34
C PHE A 372 -20.96 -14.05 4.92
N LYS A 373 -20.60 -15.31 5.22
CA LYS A 373 -21.40 -16.46 4.76
C LYS A 373 -22.75 -16.66 5.47
N ASP A 374 -22.96 -16.14 6.68
CA ASP A 374 -24.19 -16.43 7.47
C ASP A 374 -25.03 -15.21 7.90
N GLY A 375 -24.80 -14.02 7.35
CA GLY A 375 -25.58 -12.80 7.64
C GLY A 375 -26.47 -12.30 6.50
N GLY A 376 -26.52 -13.06 5.39
CA GLY A 376 -27.10 -12.63 4.13
C GLY A 376 -26.13 -13.02 3.02
N SER A 377 -26.37 -14.17 2.40
CA SER A 377 -25.89 -14.38 1.05
C SER A 377 -26.19 -13.12 0.24
N PRO A 378 -25.31 -12.70 -0.70
CA PRO A 378 -25.74 -11.74 -1.73
C PRO A 378 -27.08 -12.25 -2.23
N LYS A 379 -28.10 -11.36 -2.32
CA LYS A 379 -29.39 -11.72 -2.93
C LYS A 379 -29.08 -12.63 -4.13
N GLU A 380 -29.69 -13.81 -4.16
CA GLU A 380 -29.52 -14.79 -5.22
C GLU A 380 -29.39 -14.07 -6.57
N GLU A 381 -28.26 -14.32 -7.24
CA GLU A 381 -27.80 -13.65 -8.47
C GLU A 381 -27.47 -12.14 -8.31
N ILE A 382 -26.17 -11.82 -8.11
CA ILE A 382 -25.68 -10.44 -8.15
C ILE A 382 -25.84 -9.91 -9.58
N THR A 383 -26.88 -9.10 -9.80
CA THR A 383 -27.09 -8.38 -11.05
C THR A 383 -25.96 -7.37 -11.28
N PHE A 384 -25.31 -7.38 -12.46
CA PHE A 384 -24.18 -6.48 -12.80
C PHE A 384 -23.00 -6.57 -11.81
N PRO A 385 -22.32 -7.73 -11.71
CA PRO A 385 -21.27 -7.96 -10.73
C PRO A 385 -20.06 -7.03 -10.86
N GLU A 386 -19.83 -6.45 -12.03
CA GLU A 386 -18.77 -5.46 -12.28
C GLU A 386 -19.11 -4.06 -11.76
N THR A 387 -20.38 -3.80 -11.48
CA THR A 387 -20.84 -2.47 -11.04
C THR A 387 -20.66 -2.31 -9.54
N PHE A 388 -20.04 -1.20 -9.13
CA PHE A 388 -19.96 -0.80 -7.73
C PHE A 388 -21.32 -0.28 -7.26
N ASP A 389 -22.02 -1.08 -6.45
CA ASP A 389 -23.30 -0.70 -5.84
C ASP A 389 -23.31 -1.00 -4.33
N PRO A 390 -23.02 0.00 -3.48
CA PRO A 390 -22.98 -0.19 -2.03
C PRO A 390 -24.37 -0.36 -1.41
N VAL A 391 -25.47 -0.16 -2.15
CA VAL A 391 -26.83 -0.38 -1.64
C VAL A 391 -27.07 -1.85 -1.32
N ARG A 392 -26.35 -2.76 -1.99
CA ARG A 392 -26.42 -4.21 -1.77
C ARG A 392 -26.12 -4.63 -0.33
N PHE A 393 -25.31 -3.84 0.37
CA PHE A 393 -24.85 -4.14 1.73
C PHE A 393 -25.42 -3.19 2.80
N LEU A 394 -26.41 -2.34 2.47
CA LEU A 394 -27.00 -1.43 3.47
C LEU A 394 -27.73 -2.16 4.61
N GLU A 395 -28.37 -3.27 4.30
CA GLU A 395 -29.09 -4.11 5.26
C GLU A 395 -28.19 -5.20 5.86
N ALA A 396 -26.91 -5.25 5.48
CA ALA A 396 -25.97 -6.24 5.97
C ALA A 396 -25.71 -6.02 7.47
N THR A 397 -26.43 -6.76 8.31
CA THR A 397 -26.20 -6.79 9.74
C THR A 397 -24.87 -7.47 10.03
N ARG A 398 -24.15 -7.00 11.05
CA ARG A 398 -22.97 -7.70 11.55
C ARG A 398 -23.48 -9.05 12.08
N GLY A 399 -23.19 -10.12 11.35
CA GLY A 399 -23.53 -11.48 11.77
C GLY A 399 -22.89 -11.80 13.11
N LYS A 400 -23.50 -12.70 13.89
CA LYS A 400 -22.84 -13.29 15.05
C LYS A 400 -21.74 -14.20 14.51
N MET A 401 -20.49 -13.92 14.86
CA MET A 401 -19.37 -14.70 14.35
C MET A 401 -19.43 -16.12 14.91
N THR A 402 -19.59 -17.11 14.04
CA THR A 402 -19.34 -18.51 14.37
C THR A 402 -17.93 -18.82 13.91
N SER A 403 -17.08 -19.25 14.83
CA SER A 403 -15.75 -19.76 14.55
C SER A 403 -15.87 -21.01 13.68
N HIS A 404 -15.95 -20.84 12.37
CA HIS A 404 -15.94 -21.95 11.43
C HIS A 404 -14.49 -22.33 11.12
N GLU A 405 -14.08 -23.49 11.64
CA GLU A 405 -13.03 -24.29 11.03
C GLU A 405 -13.40 -24.53 9.56
N SER A 406 -12.71 -23.83 8.66
CA SER A 406 -12.76 -24.18 7.24
C SER A 406 -12.02 -25.50 7.02
N SER A 407 -12.35 -26.19 5.92
CA SER A 407 -11.69 -27.45 5.51
C SER A 407 -10.17 -27.35 5.37
N ASP A 408 -9.64 -26.13 5.36
CA ASP A 408 -8.23 -25.81 5.12
C ASP A 408 -7.61 -25.13 6.35
N ASN A 409 -7.95 -25.55 7.58
CA ASN A 409 -7.15 -25.42 8.82
C ASN A 409 -6.46 -24.06 9.15
N GLU A 410 -6.89 -22.94 8.57
CA GLU A 410 -6.24 -21.65 8.72
C GLU A 410 -7.16 -20.64 9.41
N TYR A 411 -6.76 -20.27 10.63
CA TYR A 411 -7.44 -19.29 11.45
C TYR A 411 -6.96 -17.89 11.09
N ILE A 412 -7.85 -17.09 10.48
CA ILE A 412 -7.67 -15.63 10.37
C ILE A 412 -8.34 -15.02 11.59
N SER A 413 -7.61 -14.20 12.35
CA SER A 413 -8.19 -13.53 13.53
C SER A 413 -9.25 -12.50 13.10
N GLU A 414 -10.42 -12.63 13.71
CA GLU A 414 -11.57 -11.74 13.56
C GLU A 414 -11.21 -10.30 13.94
N GLU A 415 -10.40 -10.14 14.99
CA GLU A 415 -9.96 -8.85 15.48
C GLU A 415 -9.07 -8.12 14.47
N SER A 416 -8.32 -8.86 13.65
CA SER A 416 -7.47 -8.28 12.60
C SER A 416 -8.30 -7.71 11.44
N ILE A 417 -9.39 -8.40 11.10
CA ILE A 417 -10.36 -7.93 10.09
C ILE A 417 -11.10 -6.70 10.60
N LEU A 418 -11.56 -6.75 11.86
CA LEU A 418 -12.22 -5.63 12.53
C LEU A 418 -11.31 -4.39 12.61
N PHE A 419 -10.05 -4.58 12.99
CA PHE A 419 -9.04 -3.50 12.97
C PHE A 419 -8.92 -2.88 11.58
N THR A 420 -8.81 -3.72 10.54
CA THR A 420 -8.71 -3.26 9.15
C THR A 420 -9.95 -2.47 8.74
N GLU A 421 -11.16 -2.96 9.03
CA GLU A 421 -12.42 -2.25 8.78
C GLU A 421 -12.40 -0.86 9.45
N GLN A 422 -12.12 -0.80 10.76
CA GLN A 422 -12.15 0.45 11.51
C GLN A 422 -11.15 1.49 10.99
N VAL A 423 -9.92 1.08 10.69
CA VAL A 423 -8.89 1.96 10.12
C VAL A 423 -9.34 2.50 8.77
N VAL A 424 -9.79 1.61 7.88
CA VAL A 424 -10.22 1.99 6.53
C VAL A 424 -11.37 3.00 6.61
N LEU A 425 -12.38 2.74 7.43
CA LEU A 425 -13.52 3.65 7.59
C LEU A 425 -13.10 5.00 8.17
N ALA A 426 -12.20 5.04 9.17
CA ALA A 426 -11.73 6.29 9.77
C ALA A 426 -10.96 7.17 8.78
N VAL A 427 -10.06 6.57 8.00
CA VAL A 427 -9.27 7.30 6.99
C VAL A 427 -10.18 7.81 5.87
N VAL A 428 -11.04 6.95 5.33
CA VAL A 428 -11.97 7.34 4.25
C VAL A 428 -12.90 8.46 4.73
N ALA A 429 -13.51 8.32 5.91
CA ALA A 429 -14.37 9.37 6.48
C ALA A 429 -13.63 10.71 6.59
N SER A 430 -12.41 10.70 7.15
CA SER A 430 -11.57 11.89 7.31
C SER A 430 -11.35 12.63 5.99
N ILE A 431 -10.94 11.89 4.96
CA ILE A 431 -10.59 12.45 3.66
C ILE A 431 -11.82 13.01 2.96
N LEU A 432 -12.91 12.24 2.91
CA LEU A 432 -14.14 12.65 2.24
C LEU A 432 -14.78 13.87 2.89
N VAL A 433 -14.66 14.01 4.21
CA VAL A 433 -15.18 15.15 4.95
C VAL A 433 -14.33 16.41 4.73
N PHE A 434 -13.03 16.30 4.44
CA PHE A 434 -12.15 17.47 4.41
C PHE A 434 -11.76 17.94 2.99
N TRP A 435 -11.67 17.03 2.02
CA TRP A 435 -11.08 17.30 0.71
C TRP A 435 -12.03 17.01 -0.46
N ASP A 436 -11.90 17.80 -1.52
CA ASP A 436 -12.54 17.59 -2.82
C ASP A 436 -11.50 17.15 -3.86
N PHE A 437 -11.88 16.16 -4.66
CA PHE A 437 -11.05 15.58 -5.71
C PHE A 437 -11.79 15.64 -7.05
N GLU A 438 -11.09 16.01 -8.11
CA GLU A 438 -11.57 15.93 -9.48
C GLU A 438 -10.50 15.31 -10.38
N PRO A 439 -10.88 14.59 -11.46
CA PRO A 439 -9.92 14.12 -12.45
C PRO A 439 -9.08 15.27 -13.02
N ALA A 440 -7.77 15.08 -13.15
CA ALA A 440 -6.86 16.13 -13.62
C ALA A 440 -7.16 16.58 -15.06
N GLU A 441 -7.52 15.63 -15.92
CA GLU A 441 -7.94 15.87 -17.30
C GLU A 441 -9.39 16.34 -17.34
N LYS A 442 -9.60 17.56 -17.84
CA LYS A 442 -10.96 18.13 -17.98
C LYS A 442 -11.80 17.26 -18.92
N GLY A 443 -12.97 16.83 -18.45
CA GLY A 443 -13.97 16.11 -19.25
C GLY A 443 -13.71 14.62 -19.44
N SER A 444 -12.63 14.06 -18.90
CA SER A 444 -12.34 12.61 -19.02
C SER A 444 -13.18 11.74 -18.08
N GLY A 445 -13.76 12.33 -17.03
CA GLY A 445 -14.51 11.63 -15.99
C GLY A 445 -13.61 10.73 -15.13
N TRP A 446 -14.21 10.01 -14.18
CA TRP A 446 -13.51 9.00 -13.40
C TRP A 446 -13.37 7.71 -14.22
N LYS A 447 -12.14 7.36 -14.61
CA LYS A 447 -11.83 6.10 -15.31
C LYS A 447 -11.17 5.15 -14.32
N ILE A 448 -11.86 4.07 -13.99
CA ILE A 448 -11.36 3.07 -13.04
C ILE A 448 -10.05 2.47 -13.59
N PRO A 449 -8.93 2.55 -12.84
CA PRO A 449 -7.67 1.92 -13.26
C PRO A 449 -7.83 0.41 -13.44
N GLY A 450 -7.04 -0.15 -14.35
CA GLY A 450 -6.90 -1.61 -14.46
C GLY A 450 -6.43 -2.20 -13.12
N LYS A 451 -6.80 -3.46 -12.86
CA LYS A 451 -6.41 -4.18 -11.64
C LYS A 451 -5.26 -5.13 -11.94
N GLN A 452 -4.19 -5.03 -11.16
CA GLN A 452 -3.13 -6.03 -11.09
C GLN A 452 -3.29 -6.80 -9.78
N TRP A 453 -3.53 -8.10 -9.86
CA TRP A 453 -3.71 -8.92 -8.67
C TRP A 453 -2.36 -9.18 -7.99
N SER A 454 -2.22 -8.70 -6.77
CA SER A 454 -0.97 -8.77 -6.02
C SER A 454 -1.27 -9.13 -4.56
N ALA A 455 -1.11 -10.40 -4.21
CA ALA A 455 -1.35 -10.95 -2.87
C ALA A 455 -2.71 -10.60 -2.25
N GLY A 456 -3.75 -11.09 -2.91
CA GLY A 456 -5.13 -11.03 -2.43
C GLY A 456 -5.87 -9.75 -2.79
N ILE A 457 -5.26 -8.58 -2.65
CA ILE A 457 -5.88 -7.30 -3.01
C ILE A 457 -5.42 -6.81 -4.38
N ALA A 458 -6.31 -6.16 -5.14
CA ALA A 458 -5.95 -5.52 -6.40
C ALA A 458 -5.05 -4.31 -6.16
N VAL A 459 -4.03 -4.13 -7.00
CA VAL A 459 -3.21 -2.92 -7.11
C VAL A 459 -3.58 -2.20 -8.40
N PRO A 460 -3.71 -0.85 -8.43
CA PRO A 460 -3.98 -0.14 -9.67
C PRO A 460 -2.81 -0.26 -10.65
N VAL A 461 -3.10 -0.62 -11.90
CA VAL A 461 -2.08 -0.76 -12.97
C VAL A 461 -1.52 0.59 -13.41
N ASN A 462 -2.37 1.61 -13.43
CA ASN A 462 -2.03 2.95 -13.89
C ASN A 462 -2.28 3.97 -12.79
N ASP A 463 -1.39 4.93 -12.72
CA ASP A 463 -1.55 6.12 -11.91
C ASP A 463 -2.78 6.92 -12.34
N PHE A 464 -3.52 7.44 -11.38
CA PHE A 464 -4.65 8.32 -11.62
C PHE A 464 -4.39 9.70 -11.00
N ARG A 465 -4.19 10.70 -11.86
CA ARG A 465 -3.95 12.07 -11.41
C ARG A 465 -5.26 12.80 -11.12
N VAL A 466 -5.28 13.52 -10.01
CA VAL A 466 -6.42 14.28 -9.51
C VAL A 466 -6.00 15.70 -9.17
N ARG A 467 -6.93 16.64 -9.31
CA ARG A 467 -6.84 17.97 -8.69
C ARG A 467 -7.51 17.91 -7.33
N VAL A 468 -6.78 18.34 -6.32
CA VAL A 468 -7.22 18.33 -4.92
C VAL A 468 -7.45 19.76 -4.46
N ARG A 469 -8.58 19.99 -3.80
CA ARG A 469 -8.94 21.28 -3.18
C ARG A 469 -9.47 21.04 -1.78
N ARG A 470 -9.18 21.98 -0.87
CA ARG A 470 -9.80 21.96 0.45
C ARG A 470 -11.27 22.31 0.31
N ARG A 471 -12.15 21.57 0.99
CA ARG A 471 -13.59 21.91 1.02
C ARG A 471 -13.80 23.28 1.65
N LYS A 472 -14.87 23.95 1.21
CA LYS A 472 -15.37 25.16 1.87
C LYS A 472 -16.28 24.75 3.01
N PHE A 473 -16.03 25.30 4.19
CA PHE A 473 -16.88 25.12 5.36
C PHE A 473 -17.57 26.44 5.68
N GLU A 474 -18.86 26.35 5.97
CA GLU A 474 -19.62 27.46 6.52
C GLU A 474 -19.35 27.47 8.03
N TRP A 475 -18.89 28.62 8.53
CA TRP A 475 -18.66 28.81 9.96
C TRP A 475 -19.90 29.49 10.52
N ASP A 476 -20.57 28.86 11.48
CA ASP A 476 -21.60 29.55 12.26
C ASP A 476 -20.99 30.83 12.85
N ALA A 477 -21.65 31.96 12.61
CA ALA A 477 -21.14 33.31 12.87
C ALA A 477 -21.06 33.66 14.35
#